data_AF-A0A1S3XG89-F1
#
_entry.id   AF-A0A1S3XG89-F1
#
_cell.length_a   1.000
_cell.length_b   1.000
_cell.length_c   1.000
_cell.angle_alpha   90.00
_cell.angle_beta   90.00
_cell.angle_gamma   90.00
#
_symmetry.space_group_name_H-M   'P 1'
#
loop_
_entity.id
_entity.type
_entity.pdbx_description
1 polymer ?
#
loop_
_entity_poly.entity_id
_entity_poly.type
_entity_poly.pdbx_seq_one_letter_code
_entity_poly.pdbx_strand_id
1 'polypeptide(L)'
;MGSFPHVIEDCLGILQLYSDGSIFRSSDDQIDFKFTVQDDGSVVWKDCLYDEKNNLYLRLYKPKLANKLKIVYFFHGGGFCVGSRTWPNCHNCCLRLSSDLQALVIAPDYRLAPEFCLPAAMDDAFTSMKWLQNQALSKTPDSWMKDIMIDQVFVIGDSSGGNMAHHLSLRLWVGSPELAPVRVRGYVLMAPFFGGSLRTKSEAEGPAEPFLNVEILDRFWRLSLPIGATADHPLANPFGPLSPNLESMKLDPP
;
A
#
# COMPACT_ATOMS: atom_id res chain seq x y z
N MET A 1 -40.94 -11.94 -8.81
CA MET A 1 -39.96 -11.13 -9.57
C MET A 1 -38.94 -10.63 -8.57
N GLY A 2 -37.65 -10.95 -8.74
CA GLY A 2 -36.61 -10.38 -7.89
C GLY A 2 -36.45 -8.89 -8.16
N SER A 3 -36.16 -8.10 -7.14
CA SER A 3 -35.79 -6.68 -7.31
C SER A 3 -34.51 -6.57 -8.14
N PHE A 4 -34.40 -5.52 -8.96
CA PHE A 4 -33.14 -5.21 -9.65
C PHE A 4 -31.99 -4.98 -8.64
N PRO A 5 -30.74 -5.31 -9.00
CA PRO A 5 -29.59 -5.00 -8.17
C PRO A 5 -29.52 -3.49 -7.86
N HIS A 6 -29.26 -3.15 -6.60
CA HIS A 6 -29.06 -1.77 -6.15
C HIS A 6 -27.78 -1.67 -5.33
N VAL A 7 -27.18 -0.48 -5.28
CA VAL A 7 -25.95 -0.22 -4.55
C VAL A 7 -26.20 -0.37 -3.04
N ILE A 8 -25.37 -1.17 -2.38
CA ILE A 8 -25.40 -1.38 -0.92
C ILE A 8 -24.19 -0.78 -0.20
N GLU A 9 -23.06 -0.64 -0.89
CA GLU A 9 -21.89 0.10 -0.40
C GLU A 9 -21.33 0.95 -1.55
N ASP A 10 -20.99 2.20 -1.27
CA ASP A 10 -20.43 3.14 -2.24
C ASP A 10 -19.17 3.80 -1.67
N CYS A 11 -18.02 3.54 -2.27
CA CYS A 11 -16.76 4.19 -1.94
C CYS A 11 -16.49 5.31 -2.94
N LEU A 12 -17.05 6.50 -2.67
CA LEU A 12 -16.77 7.75 -3.37
C LEU A 12 -17.11 7.72 -4.89
N GLY A 13 -18.03 6.85 -5.31
CA GLY A 13 -18.38 6.59 -6.70
C GLY A 13 -17.32 5.78 -7.46
N ILE A 14 -16.18 5.49 -6.85
CA ILE A 14 -15.04 4.77 -7.46
C ILE A 14 -15.23 3.26 -7.37
N LEU A 15 -15.81 2.79 -6.26
CA LEU A 15 -16.13 1.39 -6.03
C LEU A 15 -17.55 1.29 -5.50
N GLN A 16 -18.37 0.44 -6.11
CA GLN A 16 -19.73 0.17 -5.66
C GLN A 16 -19.96 -1.34 -5.56
N LEU A 17 -20.55 -1.77 -4.45
CA LEU A 17 -21.04 -3.14 -4.24
C LEU A 17 -22.55 -3.14 -4.38
N TYR A 18 -23.07 -4.10 -5.16
CA TYR A 18 -24.50 -4.24 -5.41
C TYR A 18 -25.11 -5.36 -4.57
N SER A 19 -26.43 -5.31 -4.38
CA SER A 19 -27.21 -6.25 -3.56
C SER A 19 -27.15 -7.71 -4.03
N ASP A 20 -26.73 -7.97 -5.27
CA ASP A 20 -26.53 -9.31 -5.84
C ASP A 20 -25.08 -9.80 -5.71
N GLY A 21 -24.21 -9.02 -5.06
CA GLY A 21 -22.78 -9.31 -4.89
C GLY A 21 -21.90 -8.85 -6.05
N SER A 22 -22.47 -8.28 -7.12
CA SER A 22 -21.66 -7.71 -8.20
C SER A 22 -20.93 -6.44 -7.74
N ILE A 23 -19.74 -6.24 -8.30
CA ILE A 23 -18.85 -5.12 -7.95
C ILE A 23 -18.60 -4.29 -9.20
N PHE A 24 -18.74 -2.98 -9.05
CA PHE A 24 -18.36 -2.00 -10.05
C PHE A 24 -17.14 -1.21 -9.57
N ARG A 25 -16.16 -1.00 -10.46
CA ARG A 25 -15.04 -0.10 -10.25
C ARG A 25 -14.93 0.86 -11.42
N SER A 26 -14.81 2.15 -11.12
CA SER A 26 -14.43 3.14 -12.12
C SER A 26 -13.06 2.81 -12.68
N SER A 27 -12.89 2.94 -14.00
CA SER A 27 -11.57 2.91 -14.59
C SER A 27 -10.81 4.19 -14.24
N ASP A 28 -9.49 4.11 -14.13
CA ASP A 28 -8.65 5.24 -13.69
C ASP A 28 -8.86 6.52 -14.53
N ASP A 29 -9.16 6.38 -15.82
CA ASP A 29 -9.42 7.47 -16.76
C ASP A 29 -10.78 8.17 -16.55
N GLN A 30 -11.70 7.53 -15.83
CA GLN A 30 -13.02 8.07 -15.52
C GLN A 30 -13.07 8.80 -14.17
N ILE A 31 -11.99 8.73 -13.39
CA ILE A 31 -11.91 9.38 -12.08
C ILE A 31 -11.45 10.84 -12.27
N ASP A 32 -12.29 11.78 -11.83
CA ASP A 32 -12.00 13.22 -11.89
C ASP A 32 -11.08 13.64 -10.74
N PHE A 33 -9.76 13.46 -10.94
CA PHE A 33 -8.75 13.90 -10.00
C PHE A 33 -8.62 15.43 -10.01
N LYS A 34 -8.91 16.06 -8.87
CA LYS A 34 -8.82 17.53 -8.68
C LYS A 34 -7.39 18.06 -8.50
N PHE A 35 -6.37 17.24 -8.74
CA PHE A 35 -4.96 17.63 -8.63
C PHE A 35 -4.20 17.22 -9.89
N THR A 36 -3.26 18.07 -10.31
CA THR A 36 -2.46 17.89 -11.53
C THR A 36 -1.18 17.13 -11.23
N VAL A 37 -0.69 16.34 -12.18
CA VAL A 37 0.66 15.75 -12.13
C VAL A 37 1.71 16.86 -12.12
N GLN A 38 2.65 16.78 -11.18
CA GLN A 38 3.78 17.70 -11.03
C GLN A 38 5.07 16.97 -11.42
N ASP A 39 5.31 16.86 -12.73
CA ASP A 39 6.52 16.25 -13.29
C ASP A 39 7.36 17.32 -14.00
N ASP A 40 8.50 17.66 -13.39
CA ASP A 40 9.49 18.59 -13.95
C ASP A 40 10.53 17.90 -14.86
N GLY A 41 10.39 16.58 -15.06
CA GLY A 41 11.28 15.75 -15.85
C GLY A 41 12.62 15.45 -15.17
N SER A 42 12.83 15.79 -13.90
CA SER A 42 14.04 15.44 -13.14
C SER A 42 14.12 13.94 -12.80
N VAL A 43 12.97 13.28 -12.72
CA VAL A 43 12.80 11.86 -12.43
C VAL A 43 12.26 11.15 -13.66
N VAL A 44 12.86 10.02 -14.02
CA VAL A 44 12.31 9.11 -15.04
C VAL A 44 11.57 7.97 -14.36
N TRP A 45 10.54 7.43 -15.00
CA TRP A 45 9.80 6.30 -14.47
C TRP A 45 9.45 5.27 -15.54
N LYS A 46 9.20 4.03 -15.11
CA LYS A 46 8.71 2.94 -15.96
C LYS A 46 7.90 1.93 -15.15
N ASP A 47 6.98 1.25 -15.81
CA ASP A 47 6.23 0.15 -15.22
C ASP A 47 6.92 -1.19 -15.47
N CYS A 48 6.80 -2.11 -14.51
CA CYS A 48 7.31 -3.48 -14.58
C CYS A 48 6.25 -4.44 -14.04
N LEU A 49 6.02 -5.54 -14.74
CA LEU A 49 5.22 -6.65 -14.23
C LEU A 49 6.04 -7.35 -13.14
N TYR A 50 5.46 -7.51 -11.94
CA TYR A 50 6.14 -8.19 -10.82
C TYR A 50 5.47 -9.48 -10.39
N ASP A 51 4.19 -9.66 -10.71
CA ASP A 51 3.45 -10.91 -10.49
C ASP A 51 2.55 -11.21 -11.70
N GLU A 52 3.00 -12.14 -12.55
CA GLU A 52 2.24 -12.60 -13.72
C GLU A 52 0.91 -13.25 -13.35
N LYS A 53 0.85 -13.97 -12.22
CA LYS A 53 -0.32 -14.77 -11.83
C LYS A 53 -1.51 -13.85 -11.52
N ASN A 54 -1.25 -12.76 -10.83
CA ASN A 54 -2.26 -11.78 -10.44
C ASN A 54 -2.27 -10.54 -11.35
N ASN A 55 -1.44 -10.51 -12.40
CA ASN A 55 -1.27 -9.39 -13.31
C ASN A 55 -0.97 -8.06 -12.58
N LEU A 56 -0.07 -8.11 -11.59
CA LEU A 56 0.29 -6.95 -10.76
C LEU A 56 1.58 -6.29 -11.26
N TYR A 57 1.52 -4.96 -11.33
CA TYR A 57 2.60 -4.11 -11.80
C TYR A 57 3.15 -3.27 -10.67
N LEU A 58 4.40 -2.86 -10.81
CA LEU A 58 5.01 -1.82 -10.01
C LEU A 58 5.56 -0.74 -10.92
N ARG A 59 5.67 0.48 -10.39
CA ARG A 59 6.32 1.60 -11.07
C ARG A 59 7.63 1.90 -10.38
N LEU A 60 8.69 1.95 -11.18
CA LEU A 60 10.01 2.42 -10.75
C LEU A 60 10.15 3.90 -11.05
N TYR A 61 10.72 4.66 -10.13
CA TYR A 61 11.07 6.07 -10.29
C TYR A 61 12.54 6.27 -9.95
N LYS A 62 13.29 6.88 -10.87
CA LYS A 62 14.73 7.07 -10.75
C LYS A 62 15.13 8.51 -11.10
N PRO A 63 15.87 9.22 -10.24
CA PRO A 63 16.40 10.54 -10.58
C PRO A 63 17.47 10.42 -11.68
N LYS A 64 17.46 11.33 -12.66
CA LYS A 64 18.34 11.24 -13.86
C LYS A 64 19.84 11.30 -13.56
N LEU A 65 20.25 12.08 -12.55
CA LEU A 65 21.65 12.45 -12.32
C LEU A 65 22.28 11.78 -11.10
N ALA A 66 21.72 10.67 -10.62
CA ALA A 66 22.17 10.02 -9.40
C ALA A 66 22.96 8.73 -9.64
N ASN A 67 24.03 8.56 -8.87
CA ASN A 67 24.78 7.33 -8.76
C ASN A 67 24.55 6.74 -7.37
N LYS A 68 24.47 5.40 -7.27
CA LYS A 68 24.33 4.67 -6.00
C LYS A 68 23.10 5.09 -5.17
N LEU A 69 21.94 4.54 -5.54
CA LEU A 69 20.64 4.91 -4.96
C LEU A 69 20.25 4.02 -3.76
N LYS A 70 19.67 4.62 -2.72
CA LYS A 70 18.85 3.89 -1.74
C LYS A 70 17.53 3.47 -2.41
N ILE A 71 16.82 2.53 -1.79
CA ILE A 71 15.54 2.05 -2.30
C ILE A 71 14.43 2.47 -1.33
N VAL A 72 13.36 3.01 -1.89
CA VAL A 72 12.15 3.36 -1.15
C VAL A 72 10.98 2.60 -1.76
N TYR A 73 10.37 1.70 -1.01
CA TYR A 73 9.05 1.19 -1.37
C TYR A 73 7.99 2.19 -0.92
N PHE A 74 7.04 2.50 -1.80
CA PHE A 74 5.88 3.32 -1.48
C PHE A 74 4.59 2.53 -1.73
N PHE A 75 3.85 2.22 -0.67
CA PHE A 75 2.52 1.61 -0.74
C PHE A 75 1.46 2.69 -0.61
N HIS A 76 0.58 2.79 -1.60
CA HIS A 76 -0.47 3.81 -1.62
C HIS A 76 -1.61 3.50 -0.63
N GLY A 77 -2.27 4.55 -0.17
CA GLY A 77 -3.51 4.49 0.61
C GLY A 77 -4.77 4.15 -0.20
N GLY A 78 -5.93 4.26 0.45
CA GLY A 78 -7.24 3.97 -0.15
C GLY A 78 -8.06 2.90 0.56
N GLY A 79 -7.77 2.65 1.84
CA GLY A 79 -8.56 1.75 2.69
C GLY A 79 -8.57 0.29 2.22
N PHE A 80 -7.53 -0.12 1.47
CA PHE A 80 -7.43 -1.40 0.75
C PHE A 80 -8.47 -1.61 -0.36
N CYS A 81 -9.35 -0.64 -0.58
CA CYS A 81 -10.48 -0.76 -1.48
C CYS A 81 -10.31 0.06 -2.76
N VAL A 82 -9.55 1.15 -2.73
CA VAL A 82 -9.31 2.03 -3.88
C VAL A 82 -7.84 2.42 -3.96
N GLY A 83 -7.45 3.06 -5.07
CA GLY A 83 -6.06 3.50 -5.29
C GLY A 83 -5.34 2.67 -6.35
N SER A 84 -4.25 3.23 -6.87
CA SER A 84 -3.36 2.56 -7.82
C SER A 84 -2.02 3.29 -7.85
N ARG A 85 -0.94 2.60 -8.25
CA ARG A 85 0.38 3.21 -8.53
C ARG A 85 0.31 4.32 -9.59
N THR A 86 -0.71 4.31 -10.45
CA THR A 86 -0.88 5.25 -11.57
C THR A 86 -1.62 6.52 -11.18
N TRP A 87 -2.30 6.53 -10.02
CA TRP A 87 -3.10 7.69 -9.61
C TRP A 87 -2.22 8.92 -9.37
N PRO A 88 -2.68 10.14 -9.73
CA PRO A 88 -1.76 11.28 -9.76
C PRO A 88 -1.22 11.69 -8.37
N ASN A 89 -1.91 11.37 -7.26
CA ASN A 89 -1.43 11.62 -5.90
C ASN A 89 -0.29 10.68 -5.54
N CYS A 90 -0.43 9.39 -5.87
CA CYS A 90 0.62 8.39 -5.70
C CYS A 90 1.83 8.73 -6.59
N HIS A 91 1.57 9.10 -7.85
CA HIS A 91 2.58 9.48 -8.81
C HIS A 91 3.39 10.70 -8.36
N ASN A 92 2.71 11.78 -7.96
CA ASN A 92 3.37 13.00 -7.44
C ASN A 92 4.18 12.73 -6.18
N CYS A 93 3.65 11.91 -5.26
CA CYS A 93 4.37 11.50 -4.06
C CYS A 93 5.68 10.77 -4.43
N CYS A 94 5.61 9.80 -5.35
CA CYS A 94 6.77 9.03 -5.76
C CYS A 94 7.82 9.85 -6.53
N LEU A 95 7.39 10.78 -7.40
CA LEU A 95 8.28 11.74 -8.05
C LEU A 95 9.04 12.56 -7.00
N ARG A 96 8.31 13.08 -6.01
CA ARG A 96 8.88 13.90 -4.93
C ARG A 96 9.84 13.10 -4.06
N LEU A 97 9.45 11.90 -3.62
CA LEU A 97 10.31 11.00 -2.85
C LEU A 97 11.59 10.66 -3.61
N SER A 98 11.49 10.38 -4.91
CA SER A 98 12.64 10.01 -5.73
C SER A 98 13.63 11.18 -5.89
N SER A 99 13.10 12.39 -6.15
CA SER A 99 13.91 13.60 -6.32
C SER A 99 14.51 14.09 -4.99
N ASP A 100 13.72 14.24 -3.94
CA ASP A 100 14.18 14.81 -2.67
C ASP A 100 15.13 13.87 -1.92
N LEU A 101 14.87 12.57 -1.93
CA LEU A 101 15.68 11.58 -1.21
C LEU A 101 16.85 11.03 -2.04
N GLN A 102 16.92 11.38 -3.33
CA GLN A 102 17.85 10.79 -4.30
C GLN A 102 17.80 9.25 -4.20
N ALA A 103 16.61 8.69 -4.40
CA ALA A 103 16.32 7.27 -4.21
C ALA A 103 15.60 6.66 -5.41
N LEU A 104 15.83 5.36 -5.63
CA LEU A 104 14.98 4.54 -6.49
C LEU A 104 13.67 4.27 -5.71
N VAL A 105 12.56 4.85 -6.17
CA VAL A 105 11.24 4.57 -5.58
C VAL A 105 10.58 3.44 -6.34
N ILE A 106 10.02 2.48 -5.61
CA ILE A 106 9.28 1.33 -6.13
C ILE A 106 7.85 1.42 -5.58
N ALA A 107 6.88 1.65 -6.46
CA ALA A 107 5.47 1.77 -6.10
C ALA A 107 4.67 0.60 -6.70
N PRO A 108 4.46 -0.49 -5.96
CA PRO A 108 3.66 -1.63 -6.42
C PRO A 108 2.16 -1.35 -6.30
N ASP A 109 1.41 -1.87 -7.27
CA ASP A 109 -0.01 -2.16 -7.05
C ASP A 109 -0.16 -3.37 -6.13
N TYR A 110 -1.31 -3.45 -5.48
CA TYR A 110 -1.76 -4.61 -4.73
C TYR A 110 -3.23 -4.87 -5.02
N ARG A 111 -3.67 -6.12 -4.88
CA ARG A 111 -5.07 -6.49 -5.09
C ARG A 111 -5.96 -5.77 -4.09
N LEU A 112 -7.07 -5.24 -4.59
CA LEU A 112 -8.01 -4.44 -3.82
C LEU A 112 -9.22 -5.27 -3.36
N ALA A 113 -9.72 -4.94 -2.20
CA ALA A 113 -10.96 -5.45 -1.65
C ALA A 113 -12.18 -4.69 -2.23
N PRO A 114 -13.35 -5.32 -2.35
CA PRO A 114 -13.75 -6.61 -1.75
C PRO A 114 -13.46 -7.85 -2.61
N GLU A 115 -13.02 -7.73 -3.85
CA GLU A 115 -12.66 -8.88 -4.70
C GLU A 115 -11.56 -9.73 -4.05
N PHE A 116 -10.61 -9.05 -3.39
CA PHE A 116 -9.50 -9.66 -2.68
C PHE A 116 -9.38 -9.05 -1.28
N CYS A 117 -10.17 -9.57 -0.33
CA CYS A 117 -10.06 -9.21 1.08
C CYS A 117 -8.63 -9.47 1.62
N LEU A 118 -8.31 -8.79 2.72
CA LEU A 118 -7.11 -9.06 3.50
C LEU A 118 -7.04 -10.56 3.89
N PRO A 119 -5.85 -11.19 3.85
CA PRO A 119 -4.52 -10.59 3.74
C PRO A 119 -3.97 -10.40 2.31
N ALA A 120 -4.78 -10.44 1.24
CA ALA A 120 -4.28 -10.40 -0.14
C ALA A 120 -3.31 -9.24 -0.42
N ALA A 121 -3.64 -8.02 0.03
CA ALA A 121 -2.76 -6.86 -0.09
C ALA A 121 -1.42 -7.05 0.65
N MET A 122 -1.41 -7.70 1.81
CA MET A 122 -0.18 -7.99 2.58
C MET A 122 0.72 -8.99 1.87
N ASP A 123 0.11 -10.01 1.25
CA ASP A 123 0.82 -11.00 0.45
C ASP A 123 1.44 -10.36 -0.81
N ASP A 124 0.70 -9.46 -1.46
CA ASP A 124 1.18 -8.74 -2.64
C ASP A 124 2.32 -7.78 -2.28
N ALA A 125 2.21 -7.10 -1.14
CA ALA A 125 3.29 -6.26 -0.62
C ALA A 125 4.58 -7.05 -0.42
N PHE A 126 4.49 -8.22 0.23
CA PHE A 126 5.65 -9.08 0.40
C PHE A 126 6.17 -9.66 -0.93
N THR A 127 5.27 -10.03 -1.84
CA THR A 127 5.61 -10.52 -3.17
C THR A 127 6.38 -9.47 -3.98
N SER A 128 5.98 -8.20 -3.88
CA SER A 128 6.72 -7.10 -4.51
C SER A 128 8.13 -6.92 -3.96
N MET A 129 8.36 -7.20 -2.66
CA MET A 129 9.69 -7.21 -2.05
C MET A 129 10.52 -8.42 -2.49
N LYS A 130 9.86 -9.58 -2.68
CA LYS A 130 10.48 -10.78 -3.27
C LYS A 130 10.91 -10.55 -4.70
N TRP A 131 10.17 -9.76 -5.48
CA TRP A 131 10.61 -9.33 -6.80
C TRP A 131 11.96 -8.58 -6.73
N LEU A 132 12.15 -7.66 -5.78
CA LEU A 132 13.43 -6.99 -5.60
C LEU A 132 14.54 -7.95 -5.18
N GLN A 133 14.24 -8.92 -4.30
CA GLN A 133 15.19 -9.98 -3.96
C GLN A 133 15.63 -10.76 -5.21
N ASN A 134 14.68 -11.11 -6.08
CA ASN A 134 14.98 -11.80 -7.33
C ASN A 134 15.83 -10.93 -8.27
N GLN A 135 15.57 -9.62 -8.35
CA GLN A 135 16.44 -8.69 -9.08
C GLN A 135 17.86 -8.69 -8.51
N ALA A 136 18.02 -8.64 -7.19
CA ALA A 136 19.32 -8.63 -6.53
C ALA A 136 20.14 -9.91 -6.76
N LEU A 137 19.46 -11.05 -6.88
CA LEU A 137 20.06 -12.37 -7.09
C LEU A 137 20.22 -12.73 -8.57
N SER A 138 19.57 -12.00 -9.47
CA SER A 138 19.57 -12.30 -10.90
C SER A 138 20.94 -12.04 -11.53
N LYS A 139 21.34 -12.91 -12.46
CA LYS A 139 22.51 -12.69 -13.33
C LYS A 139 22.23 -11.65 -14.41
N THR A 140 20.95 -11.41 -14.70
CA THR A 140 20.47 -10.46 -15.71
C THR A 140 19.38 -9.59 -15.07
N PRO A 141 19.74 -8.75 -14.08
CA PRO A 141 18.77 -7.89 -13.44
C PRO A 141 18.31 -6.79 -14.39
N ASP A 142 17.17 -6.18 -14.09
CA ASP A 142 16.72 -4.98 -14.77
C ASP A 142 17.83 -3.90 -14.74
N SER A 143 18.01 -3.17 -15.84
CA SER A 143 19.10 -2.19 -15.98
C SER A 143 19.06 -1.08 -14.93
N TRP A 144 17.90 -0.80 -14.33
CA TRP A 144 17.74 0.18 -13.25
C TRP A 144 18.17 -0.34 -11.89
N MET A 145 18.42 -1.65 -11.78
CA MET A 145 18.96 -2.29 -10.57
C MET A 145 20.48 -2.20 -10.47
N LYS A 146 21.13 -1.56 -11.44
CA LYS A 146 22.55 -1.21 -11.36
C LYS A 146 22.74 -0.03 -10.40
N ASP A 147 23.80 -0.09 -9.61
CA ASP A 147 24.17 0.94 -8.63
C ASP A 147 23.02 1.26 -7.65
N ILE A 148 22.36 0.23 -7.13
CA ILE A 148 21.39 0.36 -6.02
C ILE A 148 21.97 -0.28 -4.77
N MET A 149 21.68 0.31 -3.62
CA MET A 149 22.07 -0.21 -2.31
C MET A 149 20.97 -1.15 -1.80
N ILE A 150 21.06 -2.42 -2.19
CA ILE A 150 20.04 -3.44 -1.87
C ILE A 150 19.88 -3.67 -0.36
N ASP A 151 20.88 -3.30 0.43
CA ASP A 151 20.88 -3.37 1.88
C ASP A 151 20.38 -2.08 2.55
N GLN A 152 19.92 -1.09 1.78
CA GLN A 152 19.41 0.21 2.23
C GLN A 152 17.99 0.45 1.69
N VAL A 153 17.08 -0.46 2.06
CA VAL A 153 15.66 -0.37 1.69
C VAL A 153 14.84 0.28 2.80
N PHE A 154 13.97 1.21 2.44
CA PHE A 154 13.01 1.83 3.34
C PHE A 154 11.61 1.56 2.80
N VAL A 155 10.67 1.26 3.70
CA VAL A 155 9.26 1.05 3.33
C VAL A 155 8.45 2.22 3.84
N ILE A 156 7.74 2.89 2.95
CA ILE A 156 6.88 4.03 3.24
C ILE A 156 5.47 3.65 2.77
N GLY A 157 4.45 4.09 3.49
CA GLY A 157 3.09 4.03 2.98
C GLY A 157 2.15 4.98 3.69
N ASP A 158 1.13 5.44 2.97
CA ASP A 158 0.07 6.30 3.49
C ASP A 158 -1.20 5.50 3.76
N SER A 159 -1.95 5.84 4.82
CA SER A 159 -3.24 5.20 5.12
C SER A 159 -3.13 3.67 5.15
N SER A 160 -3.86 2.94 4.29
CA SER A 160 -3.75 1.47 4.16
C SER A 160 -2.34 1.01 3.80
N GLY A 161 -1.60 1.77 2.99
CA GLY A 161 -0.18 1.50 2.73
C GLY A 161 0.70 1.64 3.98
N GLY A 162 0.36 2.55 4.89
CA GLY A 162 1.03 2.67 6.19
C GLY A 162 0.74 1.48 7.09
N ASN A 163 -0.47 0.93 7.03
CA ASN A 163 -0.83 -0.33 7.68
C ASN A 163 -0.04 -1.52 7.08
N MET A 164 0.12 -1.57 5.75
CA MET A 164 0.97 -2.59 5.09
C MET A 164 2.43 -2.49 5.53
N ALA A 165 2.97 -1.27 5.62
CA ALA A 165 4.33 -1.04 6.12
C ALA A 165 4.50 -1.58 7.55
N HIS A 166 3.51 -1.39 8.43
CA HIS A 166 3.51 -1.98 9.77
C HIS A 166 3.61 -3.51 9.73
N HIS A 167 2.71 -4.19 9.03
CA HIS A 167 2.70 -5.66 9.01
C HIS A 167 3.92 -6.26 8.31
N LEU A 168 4.46 -5.58 7.29
CA LEU A 168 5.73 -5.95 6.69
C LEU A 168 6.89 -5.86 7.70
N SER A 169 6.88 -4.89 8.61
CA SER A 169 7.90 -4.78 9.67
C SER A 169 7.88 -5.97 10.62
N LEU A 170 6.71 -6.56 10.86
CA LEU A 170 6.59 -7.74 11.71
C LEU A 170 7.14 -8.99 11.01
N ARG A 171 6.88 -9.12 9.72
CA ARG A 171 7.40 -10.24 8.90
C ARG A 171 8.90 -10.13 8.65
N LEU A 172 9.39 -8.91 8.41
CA LEU A 172 10.77 -8.59 8.05
C LEU A 172 11.54 -7.97 9.22
N TRP A 173 11.32 -8.51 10.42
CA TRP A 173 12.01 -8.13 11.65
C TRP A 173 13.54 -8.32 11.55
N VAL A 174 14.28 -7.81 12.54
CA VAL A 174 15.76 -7.73 12.50
C VAL A 174 16.43 -9.08 12.33
N GLY A 175 17.18 -9.24 11.25
CA GLY A 175 17.91 -10.48 11.01
C GLY A 175 17.03 -11.59 10.44
N SER A 176 15.78 -11.28 10.06
CA SER A 176 15.01 -12.15 9.16
C SER A 176 15.82 -12.40 7.89
N PRO A 177 16.16 -13.66 7.57
CA PRO A 177 16.90 -13.99 6.36
C PRO A 177 15.99 -14.05 5.13
N GLU A 178 14.67 -13.85 5.29
CA GLU A 178 13.68 -14.12 4.24
C GLU A 178 13.95 -13.37 2.94
N LEU A 179 14.46 -12.14 3.03
CA LEU A 179 14.75 -11.30 1.86
C LEU A 179 16.24 -11.13 1.53
N ALA A 180 17.16 -11.81 2.22
CA ALA A 180 18.60 -11.68 1.96
C ALA A 180 18.92 -11.88 0.45
N PRO A 181 19.74 -11.01 -0.17
CA PRO A 181 20.57 -9.95 0.42
C PRO A 181 19.83 -8.62 0.68
N VAL A 182 18.56 -8.49 0.31
CA VAL A 182 17.77 -7.28 0.55
C VAL A 182 17.58 -7.08 2.05
N ARG A 183 17.85 -5.86 2.54
CA ARG A 183 17.63 -5.50 3.94
C ARG A 183 16.80 -4.23 4.06
N VAL A 184 15.68 -4.34 4.76
CA VAL A 184 14.87 -3.18 5.15
C VAL A 184 15.49 -2.55 6.39
N ARG A 185 15.74 -1.24 6.33
CA ARG A 185 16.40 -0.44 7.37
C ARG A 185 15.43 0.44 8.14
N GLY A 186 14.23 0.66 7.61
CA GLY A 186 13.24 1.50 8.28
C GLY A 186 11.87 1.46 7.62
N TYR A 187 10.88 1.81 8.43
CA TYR A 187 9.48 1.89 8.05
C TYR A 187 8.95 3.29 8.40
N VAL A 188 8.29 3.95 7.46
CA VAL A 188 7.65 5.26 7.66
C VAL A 188 6.16 5.11 7.41
N LEU A 189 5.36 5.29 8.46
CA LEU A 189 3.92 5.11 8.43
C LEU A 189 3.27 6.49 8.40
N MET A 190 2.72 6.89 7.25
CA MET A 190 2.05 8.18 7.09
C MET A 190 0.55 8.02 7.33
N ALA A 191 0.04 8.60 8.42
CA ALA A 191 -1.37 8.47 8.82
C ALA A 191 -1.90 7.02 8.68
N PRO A 192 -1.25 6.02 9.31
CA PRO A 192 -1.54 4.62 9.04
C PRO A 192 -2.99 4.27 9.39
N PHE A 193 -3.63 3.52 8.50
CA PHE A 193 -5.03 3.12 8.64
C PHE A 193 -5.14 1.95 9.61
N PHE A 194 -5.32 2.26 10.89
CA PHE A 194 -5.69 1.32 11.94
C PHE A 194 -7.12 1.57 12.40
N GLY A 195 -7.69 0.58 13.06
CA GLY A 195 -9.04 0.66 13.59
C GLY A 195 -9.22 -0.18 14.85
N GLY A 196 -10.46 -0.29 15.26
CA GLY A 196 -10.94 -1.11 16.37
C GLY A 196 -12.46 -1.08 16.38
N SER A 197 -13.11 -2.05 17.02
CA SER A 197 -14.59 -2.05 17.07
C SER A 197 -15.13 -0.91 17.95
N LEU A 198 -14.32 -0.41 18.89
CA LEU A 198 -14.67 0.70 19.76
C LEU A 198 -14.17 2.02 19.18
N ARG A 199 -15.04 3.03 19.20
CA ARG A 199 -14.66 4.39 18.81
C ARG A 199 -13.67 4.99 19.80
N THR A 200 -12.60 5.54 19.25
CA THR A 200 -11.73 6.46 19.97
C THR A 200 -12.44 7.78 20.22
N LYS A 201 -11.92 8.55 21.19
CA LYS A 201 -12.40 9.91 21.45
C LYS A 201 -12.30 10.81 20.21
N SER A 202 -11.23 10.67 19.42
CA SER A 202 -11.04 11.43 18.18
C SER A 202 -12.07 11.08 17.10
N GLU A 203 -12.51 9.82 17.00
CA GLU A 203 -13.58 9.47 16.04
C GLU A 203 -14.96 9.94 16.52
N ALA A 204 -15.20 9.91 17.83
CA ALA A 204 -16.50 10.29 18.40
C ALA A 204 -16.72 11.80 18.50
N GLU A 205 -15.65 12.57 18.76
CA GLU A 205 -15.71 14.00 19.06
C GLU A 205 -14.92 14.86 18.06
N GLY A 206 -14.23 14.23 17.11
CA GLY A 206 -13.39 14.92 16.13
C GLY A 206 -14.18 15.79 15.16
N PRO A 207 -13.49 16.74 14.48
CA PRO A 207 -14.13 17.54 13.45
C PRO A 207 -14.65 16.64 12.33
N ALA A 208 -15.82 16.99 11.79
CA ALA A 208 -16.35 16.28 10.62
C ALA A 208 -15.40 16.50 9.42
N GLU A 209 -14.88 15.41 8.88
CA GLU A 209 -14.10 15.43 7.64
C GLU A 209 -15.03 15.19 6.44
N PRO A 210 -15.00 16.05 5.40
CA PRO A 210 -15.93 15.91 4.28
C PRO A 210 -15.65 14.69 3.39
N PHE A 211 -14.40 14.20 3.36
CA PHE A 211 -13.98 13.11 2.46
C PHE A 211 -13.68 11.79 3.18
N LEU A 212 -12.93 11.82 4.29
CA LEU A 212 -12.54 10.64 5.07
C LEU A 212 -13.21 10.63 6.45
N ASN A 213 -14.56 10.61 6.45
CA ASN A 213 -15.34 10.49 7.69
C ASN A 213 -15.41 9.05 8.23
N VAL A 214 -15.94 8.91 9.44
CA VAL A 214 -16.08 7.61 10.12
C VAL A 214 -16.87 6.59 9.28
N GLU A 215 -17.91 7.02 8.56
CA GLU A 215 -18.74 6.11 7.76
C GLU A 215 -17.95 5.45 6.61
N ILE A 216 -17.15 6.24 5.87
CA ILE A 216 -16.33 5.69 4.79
C ILE A 216 -15.19 4.82 5.34
N LEU A 217 -14.61 5.16 6.50
CA LEU A 217 -13.59 4.33 7.14
C LEU A 217 -14.15 2.98 7.59
N ASP A 218 -15.36 2.96 8.17
CA ASP A 218 -16.04 1.71 8.50
C ASP A 218 -16.35 0.88 7.26
N ARG A 219 -16.76 1.54 6.19
CA ARG A 219 -17.04 0.88 4.90
C ARG A 219 -15.79 0.20 4.37
N PHE A 220 -14.63 0.88 4.39
CA PHE A 220 -13.36 0.28 4.02
C PHE A 220 -13.03 -0.94 4.89
N TRP A 221 -13.23 -0.88 6.21
CA TRP A 221 -13.00 -2.07 7.05
C TRP A 221 -13.95 -3.22 6.75
N ARG A 222 -15.26 -2.95 6.58
CA ARG A 222 -16.25 -3.99 6.23
C ARG A 222 -15.93 -4.68 4.92
N LEU A 223 -15.49 -3.92 3.91
CA LEU A 223 -15.18 -4.46 2.59
C LEU A 223 -13.83 -5.18 2.54
N SER A 224 -12.84 -4.73 3.33
CA SER A 224 -11.47 -5.23 3.25
C SER A 224 -11.13 -6.36 4.20
N LEU A 225 -11.79 -6.49 5.33
CA LEU A 225 -11.50 -7.56 6.28
C LEU A 225 -12.03 -8.92 5.79
N PRO A 226 -11.46 -10.05 6.28
CA PRO A 226 -12.03 -11.37 6.04
C PRO A 226 -13.52 -11.42 6.41
N ILE A 227 -14.30 -12.20 5.65
CA ILE A 227 -15.74 -12.35 5.90
C ILE A 227 -15.98 -12.83 7.34
N GLY A 228 -16.81 -12.09 8.08
CA GLY A 228 -17.14 -12.37 9.48
C GLY A 228 -16.15 -11.80 10.50
N ALA A 229 -15.04 -11.18 10.07
CA ALA A 229 -14.15 -10.47 10.96
C ALA A 229 -14.71 -9.08 11.34
N THR A 230 -14.26 -8.57 12.48
CA THR A 230 -14.56 -7.22 12.95
C THR A 230 -13.31 -6.34 12.87
N ALA A 231 -13.46 -5.05 13.15
CA ALA A 231 -12.34 -4.12 13.22
C ALA A 231 -11.31 -4.45 14.33
N ASP A 232 -11.59 -5.41 15.23
CA ASP A 232 -10.60 -5.95 16.17
C ASP A 232 -9.71 -7.05 15.59
N HIS A 233 -9.90 -7.40 14.32
CA HIS A 233 -8.99 -8.28 13.61
C HIS A 233 -7.56 -7.72 13.64
N PRO A 234 -6.51 -8.54 13.85
CA PRO A 234 -5.14 -8.03 14.01
C PRO A 234 -4.59 -7.19 12.87
N LEU A 235 -5.12 -7.39 11.65
CA LEU A 235 -4.76 -6.56 10.50
C LEU A 235 -5.30 -5.12 10.59
N ALA A 236 -6.43 -4.91 11.26
CA ALA A 236 -7.01 -3.58 11.51
C ALA A 236 -6.54 -3.00 12.85
N ASN A 237 -6.53 -3.81 13.91
CA ASN A 237 -6.19 -3.41 15.27
C ASN A 237 -4.93 -4.14 15.76
N PRO A 238 -3.71 -3.73 15.37
CA PRO A 238 -2.48 -4.48 15.65
C PRO A 238 -2.09 -4.57 17.13
N PHE A 239 -2.77 -3.81 17.99
CA PHE A 239 -2.60 -3.84 19.44
C PHE A 239 -3.91 -4.17 20.17
N GLY A 240 -4.88 -4.72 19.44
CA GLY A 240 -6.19 -5.11 19.94
C GLY A 240 -6.18 -6.45 20.68
N PRO A 241 -7.36 -6.89 21.18
CA PRO A 241 -7.49 -8.08 22.02
C PRO A 241 -7.13 -9.39 21.30
N LEU A 242 -7.20 -9.42 19.97
CA LEU A 242 -6.86 -10.59 19.15
C LEU A 242 -5.40 -10.57 18.66
N SER A 243 -4.67 -9.50 18.92
CA SER A 243 -3.35 -9.28 18.33
C SER A 243 -2.22 -9.90 19.15
N PRO A 244 -1.18 -10.41 18.47
CA PRO A 244 -0.02 -10.95 19.16
C PRO A 244 0.70 -9.85 19.94
N ASN A 245 1.27 -10.20 21.10
CA ASN A 245 2.14 -9.29 21.83
C ASN A 245 3.46 -9.11 21.06
N LEU A 246 3.85 -7.84 20.82
CA LEU A 246 5.04 -7.48 20.06
C LEU A 246 6.27 -7.17 20.93
N GLU A 247 6.20 -7.31 22.25
CA GLU A 247 7.30 -6.97 23.19
C GLU A 247 8.59 -7.76 22.92
N SER A 248 8.47 -9.01 22.48
CA SER A 248 9.62 -9.86 22.13
C SER A 248 10.17 -9.61 20.72
N MET A 249 9.52 -8.76 19.93
CA MET A 249 9.93 -8.49 18.56
C MET A 249 11.16 -7.58 18.52
N LYS A 250 12.18 -8.05 17.79
CA LYS A 250 13.39 -7.27 17.54
C LYS A 250 13.18 -6.46 16.27
N LEU A 251 13.00 -5.14 16.42
CA LEU A 251 13.01 -4.17 15.32
C LEU A 251 14.40 -3.48 15.25
N ASP A 252 14.86 -3.13 14.04
CA ASP A 252 16.23 -2.61 13.84
C ASP A 252 16.27 -1.26 14.58
N PRO A 253 17.38 -0.88 15.26
CA PRO A 253 17.49 0.48 15.70
C PRO A 253 17.46 1.40 14.46
N PRO A 254 16.78 2.57 14.54
CA PRO A 254 16.95 3.61 13.53
C PRO A 254 18.41 4.10 13.46
#